data_AF-G7VF01-F1
#
_entry.id   AF-G7VF01-F1
#
_cell.length_a   1.000
_cell.length_b   1.000
_cell.length_c   1.000
_cell.angle_alpha   90.00
_cell.angle_beta   90.00
_cell.angle_gamma   90.00
#
_symmetry.space_group_name_H-M   'P 1'
#
loop_
_entity.id
_entity.type
_entity.pdbx_description
1 polymer ?
#
loop_
_entity_poly.entity_id
_entity_poly.type
_entity_poly.pdbx_seq_one_letter_code
_entity_poly.pdbx_strand_id
1 'polypeptide(L)'
;MLTTPEIITLFSSSIIFIYGLYASILYAIGGAREREEARHTLYRALIAGLLFAAVMLSTAFVGFGVRGFLEAVEAAADETGSKPLEPHCLKYFDLAPSFNIDVYFVAGAKALECSAKTFSEKFSRYVDAYSTIFSATTITGLAGVTSPLSMSLFQVAMPFSGAANGAMLSLATAYAASLLAIGLMALAGLAAILIAVERLELLGAVIAAFNMAMPPALAAYADYVREVEVTSFGYPVLYGAVLNAVVPAANIAAAAALAFTMAGAVTAAITYAMTKIPERISVE
;
A
#
# COMPACT_ATOMS: atom_id res chain seq x y z
N MET A 1 13.59 22.69 3.28
CA MET A 1 13.83 21.43 2.53
C MET A 1 12.47 20.81 2.32
N LEU A 2 12.04 20.63 1.06
CA LEU A 2 10.79 19.92 0.77
C LEU A 2 10.98 18.44 1.10
N THR A 3 10.02 17.86 1.82
CA THR A 3 9.99 16.42 2.09
C THR A 3 9.49 15.66 0.84
N THR A 4 9.86 14.38 0.67
CA THR A 4 9.36 13.50 -0.40
C THR A 4 7.86 13.65 -0.66
N PRO A 5 6.97 13.64 0.35
CA PRO A 5 5.53 13.82 0.11
C PRO A 5 5.15 15.21 -0.45
N GLU A 6 5.87 16.28 -0.09
CA GLU A 6 5.61 17.63 -0.60
C GLU A 6 6.10 17.82 -2.05
N ILE A 7 7.16 17.11 -2.45
CA ILE A 7 7.62 17.12 -3.85
C ILE A 7 6.58 16.43 -4.74
N ILE A 8 5.98 15.35 -4.25
CA ILE A 8 5.02 14.56 -5.00
C ILE A 8 3.66 15.29 -5.15
N THR A 9 3.18 15.97 -4.09
CA THR A 9 2.00 16.85 -4.21
C THR A 9 2.24 17.97 -5.22
N LEU A 10 3.41 18.60 -5.16
CA LEU A 10 3.77 19.67 -6.07
C LEU A 10 3.80 19.14 -7.51
N PHE A 11 4.39 17.97 -7.76
CA PHE A 11 4.46 17.39 -9.11
C PHE A 11 3.08 17.03 -9.67
N SER A 12 2.23 16.38 -8.88
CA SER A 12 0.88 15.95 -9.31
C SER A 12 -0.06 17.13 -9.55
N SER A 13 -0.05 18.15 -8.68
CA SER A 13 -0.83 19.39 -8.85
C SER A 13 -0.30 20.27 -10.00
N SER A 14 1.01 20.32 -10.19
CA SER A 14 1.65 21.05 -11.29
C SER A 14 1.21 20.54 -12.66
N ILE A 15 1.01 19.23 -12.82
CA ILE A 15 0.59 18.64 -14.09
C ILE A 15 -0.81 19.14 -14.49
N ILE A 16 -1.75 19.20 -13.55
CA ILE A 16 -3.10 19.74 -13.79
C ILE A 16 -3.02 21.25 -14.06
N PHE A 17 -2.19 21.97 -13.29
CA PHE A 17 -2.00 23.40 -13.46
C PHE A 17 -1.41 23.76 -14.83
N ILE A 18 -0.37 23.05 -15.29
CA ILE A 18 0.25 23.23 -16.61
C ILE A 18 -0.75 22.94 -17.73
N TYR A 19 -1.59 21.91 -17.58
CA TYR A 19 -2.63 21.58 -18.55
C TYR A 19 -3.70 22.67 -18.64
N GLY A 20 -4.11 23.23 -17.51
CA GLY A 20 -4.99 24.41 -17.46
C GLY A 20 -4.34 25.65 -18.06
N LEU A 21 -3.05 25.87 -17.78
CA LEU A 21 -2.26 27.00 -18.29
C LEU A 21 -2.17 26.96 -19.82
N TYR A 22 -1.89 25.77 -20.38
CA TYR A 22 -1.87 25.53 -21.81
C TYR A 22 -3.22 25.89 -22.47
N ALA A 23 -4.33 25.45 -21.88
CA ALA A 23 -5.67 25.78 -22.38
C ALA A 23 -5.97 27.30 -22.30
N SER A 24 -5.54 27.96 -21.23
CA SER A 24 -5.71 29.42 -21.10
C SER A 24 -4.82 30.23 -22.06
N ILE A 25 -3.62 29.75 -22.39
CA ILE A 25 -2.75 30.37 -23.41
C ILE A 25 -3.37 30.22 -24.80
N LEU A 26 -3.86 29.02 -25.13
CA LEU A 26 -4.61 28.77 -26.37
C LEU A 26 -5.84 29.67 -26.49
N TYR A 27 -6.56 29.90 -25.39
CA TYR A 27 -7.71 30.79 -25.39
C TYR A 27 -7.33 32.27 -25.60
N ALA A 28 -6.23 32.71 -25.00
CA ALA A 28 -5.78 34.10 -25.04
C ALA A 28 -5.13 34.49 -26.38
N ILE A 29 -4.34 33.60 -26.96
CA ILE A 29 -3.52 33.88 -28.16
C ILE A 29 -4.16 33.31 -29.43
N GLY A 30 -5.02 32.29 -29.30
CA GLY A 30 -5.50 31.53 -30.45
C GLY A 30 -6.65 32.15 -31.24
N GLY A 31 -6.76 31.72 -32.50
CA GLY A 31 -7.84 32.07 -33.42
C GLY A 31 -9.21 31.50 -33.03
N ALA A 32 -10.28 31.79 -33.79
CA ALA A 32 -11.64 31.34 -33.45
C ALA A 32 -11.76 29.82 -33.25
N ARG A 33 -11.06 29.03 -34.08
CA ARG A 33 -11.01 27.56 -34.00
C ARG A 33 -10.24 27.07 -32.76
N GLU A 34 -9.13 27.75 -32.43
CA GLU A 34 -8.31 27.41 -31.25
C GLU A 34 -8.99 27.82 -29.94
N ARG A 35 -9.87 28.83 -29.96
CA ARG A 35 -10.69 29.21 -28.80
C ARG A 35 -11.79 28.21 -28.48
N GLU A 36 -12.38 27.56 -29.48
CA GLU A 36 -13.32 26.45 -29.27
C GLU A 36 -12.60 25.24 -28.68
N GLU A 37 -11.44 24.88 -29.22
CA GLU A 37 -10.60 23.79 -28.72
C GLU A 37 -10.07 24.08 -27.30
N ALA A 38 -9.75 25.34 -27.00
CA ALA A 38 -9.37 25.78 -25.66
C ALA A 38 -10.51 25.65 -24.64
N ARG A 39 -11.77 25.91 -25.04
CA ARG A 39 -12.92 25.71 -24.15
C ARG A 39 -13.09 24.24 -23.80
N HIS A 40 -13.05 23.34 -24.78
CA HIS A 40 -13.11 21.90 -24.51
C HIS A 40 -11.97 21.44 -23.61
N THR A 41 -10.76 21.97 -23.82
CA THR A 41 -9.58 21.65 -23.01
C THR A 41 -9.72 22.18 -21.57
N LEU A 42 -10.29 23.38 -21.38
CA LEU A 42 -10.60 23.94 -20.05
C LEU A 42 -11.64 23.11 -19.31
N TYR A 43 -12.72 22.69 -19.97
CA TYR A 43 -13.73 21.81 -19.37
C TYR A 43 -13.13 20.47 -18.93
N ARG A 44 -12.30 19.85 -19.78
CA ARG A 44 -11.58 18.61 -19.45
C ARG A 44 -10.61 18.80 -18.28
N ALA A 45 -9.90 19.93 -18.22
CA ALA A 45 -9.02 20.27 -17.10
C ALA A 45 -9.81 20.41 -15.78
N LEU A 46 -11.01 21.00 -15.82
CA LEU A 46 -11.87 21.18 -14.66
C LEU A 46 -12.42 19.83 -14.16
N ILE A 47 -12.87 18.96 -15.08
CA ILE A 47 -13.29 17.59 -14.78
C ILE A 47 -12.13 16.78 -14.20
N ALA A 48 -10.92 16.88 -14.77
CA ALA A 48 -9.72 16.24 -14.24
C ALA A 48 -9.39 16.74 -12.82
N GLY A 49 -9.49 18.04 -12.56
CA GLY A 49 -9.29 18.60 -11.23
C GLY A 49 -10.29 18.03 -10.20
N LEU A 50 -11.57 17.93 -10.56
CA LEU A 50 -12.60 17.33 -9.71
C LEU A 50 -12.35 15.83 -9.46
N LEU A 51 -11.99 15.08 -10.50
CA LEU A 51 -11.64 13.66 -10.39
C LEU A 51 -10.42 13.46 -9.48
N PHE A 52 -9.38 14.28 -9.62
CA PHE A 52 -8.21 14.24 -8.76
C PHE A 52 -8.57 14.49 -7.29
N ALA A 53 -9.38 15.51 -7.01
CA ALA A 53 -9.87 15.79 -5.67
C ALA A 53 -10.69 14.64 -5.09
N ALA A 54 -11.59 14.06 -5.91
CA ALA A 54 -12.42 12.92 -5.51
C ALA A 54 -11.59 11.67 -5.19
N VAL A 55 -10.54 11.40 -5.97
CA VAL A 55 -9.59 10.29 -5.74
C VAL A 55 -8.88 10.47 -4.40
N MET A 56 -8.36 11.67 -4.11
CA MET A 56 -7.62 11.90 -2.87
C MET A 56 -8.54 11.87 -1.63
N LEU A 57 -9.75 12.40 -1.76
CA LEU A 57 -10.77 12.30 -0.72
C LEU A 57 -11.15 10.84 -0.46
N SER A 58 -11.40 10.05 -1.50
CA SER A 58 -11.78 8.65 -1.33
C SER A 58 -10.66 7.82 -0.70
N THR A 59 -9.38 8.06 -1.04
CA THR A 59 -8.24 7.42 -0.34
C THR A 59 -8.31 7.67 1.17
N ALA A 60 -8.58 8.91 1.58
CA ALA A 60 -8.70 9.28 2.98
C ALA A 60 -9.94 8.66 3.66
N PHE A 61 -11.09 8.67 2.99
CA PHE A 61 -12.30 8.03 3.49
C PHE A 61 -12.14 6.51 3.64
N VAL A 62 -11.47 5.85 2.69
CA VAL A 62 -11.17 4.42 2.79
C VAL A 62 -10.21 4.17 3.95
N GLY A 63 -9.17 5.00 4.13
CA GLY A 63 -8.27 4.91 5.29
C GLY A 63 -9.00 5.06 6.62
N PHE A 64 -9.89 6.06 6.73
CA PHE A 64 -10.73 6.26 7.91
C PHE A 64 -11.69 5.07 8.15
N GLY A 65 -12.33 4.58 7.08
CA GLY A 65 -13.26 3.45 7.16
C GLY A 65 -12.58 2.13 7.57
N VAL A 66 -11.39 1.85 7.03
CA VAL A 66 -10.59 0.67 7.40
C VAL A 66 -10.19 0.75 8.86
N ARG A 67 -9.76 1.91 9.33
CA ARG A 67 -9.43 2.11 10.74
C ARG A 67 -10.65 1.95 11.65
N GLY A 68 -11.77 2.61 11.34
CA GLY A 68 -12.99 2.48 12.13
C GLY A 68 -13.52 1.04 12.17
N PHE A 69 -13.33 0.28 11.10
CA PHE A 69 -13.59 -1.16 11.10
C PHE A 69 -12.67 -1.91 12.05
N LEU A 70 -11.36 -1.62 12.06
CA LEU A 70 -10.40 -2.25 12.98
C LEU A 70 -10.74 -1.91 14.44
N GLU A 71 -11.04 -0.65 14.76
CA GLU A 71 -11.46 -0.23 16.11
C GLU A 71 -12.77 -0.92 16.55
N ALA A 72 -13.71 -1.13 15.64
CA ALA A 72 -14.94 -1.86 15.94
C ALA A 72 -14.71 -3.36 16.18
N VAL A 73 -13.78 -3.96 15.42
CA VAL A 73 -13.36 -5.36 15.62
C VAL A 73 -12.60 -5.51 16.94
N GLU A 74 -11.76 -4.54 17.31
CA GLU A 74 -11.09 -4.49 18.62
C GLU A 74 -12.07 -4.42 19.78
N ALA A 75 -13.08 -3.55 19.70
CA ALA A 75 -14.11 -3.46 20.73
C ALA A 75 -14.87 -4.79 20.93
N ALA A 76 -15.03 -5.57 19.85
CA ALA A 76 -15.59 -6.92 19.93
C ALA A 76 -14.57 -7.97 20.41
N ALA A 77 -13.27 -7.77 20.14
CA ALA A 77 -12.19 -8.69 20.50
C ALA A 77 -11.74 -8.54 21.96
N ASP A 78 -11.89 -7.36 22.57
CA ASP A 78 -11.63 -7.11 24.00
C ASP A 78 -12.48 -8.02 24.91
N GLU A 79 -13.65 -8.47 24.46
CA GLU A 79 -14.46 -9.48 25.16
C GLU A 79 -13.84 -10.89 25.14
N THR A 80 -12.88 -11.15 24.24
CA THR A 80 -12.22 -12.46 24.03
C THR A 80 -10.75 -12.50 24.43
N GLY A 81 -10.16 -11.39 24.90
CA GLY A 81 -8.79 -11.33 25.42
C GLY A 81 -7.68 -11.29 24.36
N SER A 82 -7.99 -10.88 23.13
CA SER A 82 -7.00 -10.68 22.06
C SER A 82 -6.34 -9.31 22.18
N LYS A 83 -5.03 -9.18 21.89
CA LYS A 83 -4.34 -7.88 21.89
C LYS A 83 -4.94 -6.96 20.80
N PRO A 84 -5.24 -5.69 21.10
CA PRO A 84 -5.70 -4.73 20.10
C PRO A 84 -4.61 -4.45 19.07
N LEU A 85 -5.02 -4.20 17.83
CA LEU A 85 -4.19 -3.92 16.66
C LEU A 85 -3.96 -2.40 16.57
N GLU A 86 -3.02 -1.88 17.37
CA GLU A 86 -2.82 -0.43 17.49
C GLU A 86 -2.44 0.24 16.15
N PRO A 87 -3.21 1.24 15.66
CA PRO A 87 -2.97 1.84 14.36
C PRO A 87 -1.69 2.69 14.38
N HIS A 88 -0.64 2.23 13.69
CA HIS A 88 0.64 2.92 13.66
C HIS A 88 0.90 3.66 12.34
N CYS A 89 0.65 3.01 11.20
CA CYS A 89 0.74 3.60 9.87
C CYS A 89 -0.62 4.11 9.41
N LEU A 90 -1.74 3.50 9.84
CA LEU A 90 -3.08 4.02 9.58
C LEU A 90 -3.36 5.36 10.26
N LYS A 91 -2.66 5.68 11.37
CA LYS A 91 -2.81 6.97 12.06
C LYS A 91 -2.50 8.19 11.20
N TYR A 92 -1.74 8.03 10.11
CA TYR A 92 -1.46 9.16 9.21
C TYR A 92 -2.71 9.63 8.46
N PHE A 93 -3.77 8.82 8.42
CA PHE A 93 -5.09 9.22 7.96
C PHE A 93 -5.94 9.92 9.03
N ASP A 94 -5.44 10.11 10.27
CA ASP A 94 -6.04 11.05 11.24
C ASP A 94 -5.82 12.48 10.80
N LEU A 95 -6.71 12.93 9.93
CA LEU A 95 -6.81 14.32 9.58
C LEU A 95 -8.20 14.77 10.00
N ALA A 96 -8.25 15.61 11.03
CA ALA A 96 -9.40 16.46 11.32
C ALA A 96 -9.90 17.08 10.01
N PRO A 97 -11.21 17.32 9.83
CA PRO A 97 -11.82 17.65 8.54
C PRO A 97 -11.17 18.90 7.95
N SER A 98 -10.13 18.68 7.15
CA SER A 98 -9.40 19.69 6.43
C SER A 98 -9.73 19.45 4.97
N PHE A 99 -10.44 20.38 4.35
CA PHE A 99 -10.75 20.33 2.91
C PHE A 99 -9.50 20.56 2.03
N ASN A 100 -8.29 20.36 2.58
CA ASN A 100 -7.04 20.59 1.90
C ASN A 100 -6.52 19.27 1.30
N ILE A 101 -6.56 19.18 -0.03
CA ILE A 101 -6.16 18.02 -0.82
C ILE A 101 -4.69 17.64 -0.56
N ASP A 102 -3.82 18.62 -0.34
CA ASP A 102 -2.40 18.38 -0.08
C ASP A 102 -2.19 17.57 1.20
N VAL A 103 -3.04 17.78 2.21
CA VAL A 103 -2.95 17.10 3.49
C VAL A 103 -3.28 15.61 3.33
N TYR A 104 -4.31 15.28 2.55
CA TYR A 104 -4.69 13.89 2.25
C TYR A 104 -3.61 13.16 1.44
N PHE A 105 -3.00 13.85 0.49
CA PHE A 105 -1.91 13.28 -0.30
C PHE A 105 -0.67 13.01 0.57
N VAL A 106 -0.26 13.97 1.40
CA VAL A 106 0.87 13.84 2.32
C VAL A 106 0.61 12.72 3.34
N ALA A 107 -0.62 12.57 3.82
CA ALA A 107 -1.01 11.46 4.68
C ALA A 107 -0.82 10.09 4.02
N GLY A 108 -1.31 9.91 2.79
CA GLY A 108 -1.14 8.65 2.06
C GLY A 108 0.33 8.32 1.80
N ALA A 109 1.15 9.31 1.43
CA ALA A 109 2.58 9.13 1.22
C ALA A 109 3.31 8.77 2.54
N LYS A 110 3.01 9.46 3.65
CA LYS A 110 3.58 9.14 4.98
C LYS A 110 3.15 7.76 5.48
N ALA A 111 1.91 7.36 5.22
CA ALA A 111 1.41 6.02 5.54
C ALA A 111 2.22 4.96 4.78
N LEU A 112 2.45 5.15 3.49
CA LEU A 112 3.24 4.23 2.66
C LEU A 112 4.73 4.20 3.05
N GLU A 113 5.33 5.34 3.41
CA GLU A 113 6.70 5.39 3.95
C GLU A 113 6.80 4.61 5.27
N CYS A 114 5.80 4.76 6.15
CA CYS A 114 5.69 3.98 7.39
C CYS A 114 5.55 2.48 7.12
N SER A 115 4.70 2.09 6.15
CA SER A 115 4.51 0.70 5.75
C SER A 115 5.80 0.10 5.20
N ALA A 116 6.47 0.79 4.28
CA ALA A 116 7.72 0.35 3.68
C ALA A 116 8.80 0.12 4.76
N LYS A 117 8.94 1.05 5.71
CA LYS A 117 9.86 0.90 6.83
C LYS A 117 9.52 -0.34 7.67
N THR A 118 8.25 -0.52 8.04
CA THR A 118 7.78 -1.67 8.83
C THR A 118 8.06 -3.00 8.13
N PHE A 119 7.79 -3.10 6.82
CA PHE A 119 8.07 -4.31 6.04
C PHE A 119 9.58 -4.61 5.96
N SER A 120 10.41 -3.58 5.75
CA SER A 120 11.87 -3.74 5.68
C SER A 120 12.48 -4.19 7.01
N GLU A 121 12.05 -3.61 8.14
CA GLU A 121 12.50 -3.99 9.48
C GLU A 121 12.09 -5.43 9.82
N LYS A 122 10.85 -5.82 9.51
CA LYS A 122 10.38 -7.20 9.73
C LYS A 122 11.08 -8.20 8.83
N PHE A 123 11.35 -7.84 7.57
CA PHE A 123 12.14 -8.66 6.67
C PHE A 123 13.53 -8.93 7.24
N SER A 124 14.23 -7.90 7.72
CA SER A 124 15.56 -8.06 8.35
C SER A 124 15.51 -9.00 9.54
N ARG A 125 14.51 -8.86 10.42
CA ARG A 125 14.35 -9.75 11.59
C ARG A 125 14.14 -11.21 11.19
N TYR A 126 13.40 -11.48 10.12
CA TYR A 126 13.23 -12.84 9.60
C TYR A 126 14.53 -13.39 9.00
N VAL A 127 15.32 -12.56 8.30
CA VAL A 127 16.63 -12.95 7.80
C VAL A 127 17.58 -13.31 8.95
N ASP A 128 17.58 -12.52 10.02
CA ASP A 128 18.40 -12.80 11.23
C ASP A 128 17.96 -14.08 11.94
N ALA A 129 16.65 -14.29 12.10
CA ALA A 129 16.11 -15.51 12.69
C ALA A 129 16.42 -16.76 11.83
N TYR A 130 16.27 -16.64 10.51
CA TYR A 130 16.54 -17.71 9.56
C TYR A 130 18.03 -18.08 9.52
N SER A 131 18.91 -17.08 9.44
CA SER A 131 20.37 -17.29 9.46
C SER A 131 20.83 -17.94 10.75
N THR A 132 20.28 -17.55 11.90
CA THR A 132 20.62 -18.15 13.20
C THR A 132 20.25 -19.64 13.26
N ILE A 133 19.06 -20.02 12.78
CA ILE A 133 18.65 -21.43 12.70
C ILE A 133 19.56 -22.20 11.72
N PHE A 134 19.89 -21.61 10.57
CA PHE A 134 20.74 -22.26 9.59
C PHE A 134 22.18 -22.46 10.09
N SER A 135 22.75 -21.48 10.78
CA SER A 135 24.05 -21.62 11.44
C SER A 135 24.01 -22.68 12.54
N ALA A 136 22.97 -22.70 13.37
CA ALA A 136 22.81 -23.70 14.43
C ALA A 136 22.66 -25.13 13.87
N THR A 137 21.88 -25.32 12.81
CA THR A 137 21.74 -26.61 12.11
C THR A 137 23.04 -27.04 11.44
N THR A 138 23.81 -26.12 10.85
CA THR A 138 25.12 -26.43 10.25
C THR A 138 26.13 -26.86 11.31
N ILE A 139 26.23 -26.14 12.43
CA ILE A 139 27.15 -26.47 13.54
C ILE A 139 26.78 -27.81 14.20
N THR A 140 25.49 -28.05 14.46
CA THR A 140 25.02 -29.31 15.04
C THR A 140 25.06 -30.48 14.05
N GLY A 141 24.89 -30.21 12.75
CA GLY A 141 25.06 -31.19 11.67
C GLY A 141 26.52 -31.64 11.51
N LEU A 142 27.48 -30.72 11.66
CA LEU A 142 28.91 -31.03 11.68
C LEU A 142 29.30 -31.89 12.91
N ALA A 143 28.64 -31.70 14.05
CA ALA A 143 28.93 -32.42 15.29
C ALA A 143 28.26 -33.80 15.40
N GLY A 144 27.32 -34.15 14.53
CA GLY A 144 26.72 -35.48 14.53
C GLY A 144 25.43 -35.58 13.75
N VAL A 145 25.52 -35.95 12.47
CA VAL A 145 24.38 -36.34 11.61
C VAL A 145 23.60 -37.54 12.20
N THR A 146 24.14 -38.22 13.22
CA THR A 146 23.58 -39.42 13.86
C THR A 146 22.87 -39.18 15.20
N SER A 147 22.83 -37.94 15.73
CA SER A 147 22.17 -37.69 17.02
C SER A 147 20.65 -37.42 16.86
N PRO A 148 19.79 -37.88 17.79
CA PRO A 148 18.36 -37.56 17.77
C PRO A 148 18.06 -36.05 17.78
N LEU A 149 18.96 -35.27 18.39
CA LEU A 149 18.81 -33.83 18.56
C LEU A 149 19.01 -33.09 17.23
N SER A 150 20.05 -33.44 16.45
CA SER A 150 20.28 -32.89 15.11
C SER A 150 19.19 -33.29 14.11
N MET A 151 18.74 -34.55 14.12
CA MET A 151 17.60 -34.99 13.30
C MET A 151 16.30 -34.22 13.63
N SER A 152 16.01 -34.00 14.90
CA SER A 152 14.81 -33.25 15.32
C SER A 152 14.84 -31.78 14.89
N LEU A 153 16.02 -31.16 14.93
CA LEU A 153 16.22 -29.77 14.51
C LEU A 153 16.05 -29.63 12.98
N PHE A 154 16.58 -30.58 12.20
CA PHE A 154 16.36 -30.63 10.75
C PHE A 154 14.88 -30.81 10.37
N GLN A 155 14.15 -31.66 11.10
CA GLN A 155 12.72 -31.89 10.82
C GLN A 155 11.84 -30.66 11.05
N VAL A 156 12.18 -29.78 12.00
CA VAL A 156 11.43 -28.54 12.25
C VAL A 156 11.96 -27.35 11.46
N ALA A 157 13.26 -27.35 11.12
CA ALA A 157 13.84 -26.34 10.25
C ALA A 157 13.21 -26.35 8.85
N MET A 158 12.77 -27.51 8.34
CA MET A 158 12.10 -27.60 7.04
C MET A 158 10.77 -26.82 6.96
N PRO A 159 9.75 -27.06 7.83
CA PRO A 159 8.51 -26.30 7.81
C PRO A 159 8.72 -24.82 8.16
N PHE A 160 9.64 -24.51 9.08
CA PHE A 160 10.01 -23.12 9.37
C PHE A 160 10.64 -22.44 8.14
N SER A 161 11.49 -23.13 7.38
CA SER A 161 12.10 -22.59 6.16
C SER A 161 11.06 -22.27 5.10
N GLY A 162 10.07 -23.15 4.89
CA GLY A 162 8.95 -22.88 3.99
C GLY A 162 8.14 -21.65 4.41
N ALA A 163 7.76 -21.58 5.69
CA ALA A 163 6.97 -20.47 6.23
C ALA A 163 7.75 -19.14 6.24
N ALA A 164 9.02 -19.16 6.65
CA ALA A 164 9.89 -18.00 6.68
C ALA A 164 10.18 -17.47 5.27
N ASN A 165 10.41 -18.34 4.28
CA ASN A 165 10.55 -17.93 2.89
C ASN A 165 9.26 -17.31 2.34
N GLY A 166 8.10 -17.89 2.65
CA GLY A 166 6.80 -17.31 2.30
C GLY A 166 6.60 -15.92 2.92
N ALA A 167 6.92 -15.77 4.21
CA ALA A 167 6.88 -14.49 4.91
C ALA A 167 7.85 -13.48 4.27
N MET A 168 9.12 -13.85 4.05
CA MET A 168 10.12 -12.99 3.44
C MET A 168 9.72 -12.54 2.03
N LEU A 169 9.22 -13.44 1.18
CA LEU A 169 8.69 -13.08 -0.15
C LEU A 169 7.52 -12.10 -0.05
N SER A 170 6.59 -12.35 0.88
CA SER A 170 5.43 -11.47 1.08
C SER A 170 5.80 -10.08 1.61
N LEU A 171 6.81 -9.98 2.47
CA LEU A 171 7.32 -8.72 3.00
C LEU A 171 8.08 -7.95 1.91
N ALA A 172 8.88 -8.65 1.10
CA ALA A 172 9.59 -8.05 -0.02
C ALA A 172 8.62 -7.52 -1.10
N THR A 173 7.56 -8.28 -1.42
CA THR A 173 6.53 -7.83 -2.37
C THR A 173 5.73 -6.65 -1.82
N ALA A 174 5.40 -6.65 -0.53
CA ALA A 174 4.73 -5.52 0.12
C ALA A 174 5.60 -4.27 0.21
N TYR A 175 6.90 -4.42 0.43
CA TYR A 175 7.86 -3.32 0.35
C TYR A 175 7.91 -2.72 -1.06
N ALA A 176 8.09 -3.56 -2.08
CA ALA A 176 8.11 -3.12 -3.48
C ALA A 176 6.79 -2.46 -3.88
N ALA A 177 5.66 -3.03 -3.45
CA ALA A 177 4.33 -2.47 -3.68
C ALA A 177 4.14 -1.11 -3.00
N SER A 178 4.69 -0.91 -1.81
CA SER A 178 4.63 0.39 -1.10
C SER A 178 5.38 1.47 -1.87
N LEU A 179 6.59 1.17 -2.36
CA LEU A 179 7.36 2.11 -3.18
C LEU A 179 6.68 2.40 -4.52
N LEU A 180 6.11 1.38 -5.15
CA LEU A 180 5.36 1.52 -6.39
C LEU A 180 4.11 2.37 -6.19
N ALA A 181 3.39 2.19 -5.08
CA ALA A 181 2.23 3.00 -4.72
C ALA A 181 2.58 4.47 -4.52
N ILE A 182 3.73 4.79 -3.90
CA ILE A 182 4.24 6.17 -3.80
C ILE A 182 4.46 6.77 -5.20
N GLY A 183 5.05 6.00 -6.12
CA GLY A 183 5.23 6.41 -7.51
C GLY A 183 3.92 6.62 -8.26
N LEU A 184 2.92 5.75 -8.05
CA LEU A 184 1.59 5.89 -8.64
C LEU A 184 0.81 7.08 -8.08
N MET A 185 1.02 7.44 -6.81
CA MET A 185 0.44 8.65 -6.23
C MET A 185 0.99 9.90 -6.92
N ALA A 186 2.29 9.93 -7.26
CA ALA A 186 2.87 11.03 -8.05
C ALA A 186 2.19 11.21 -9.41
N LEU A 187 1.71 10.11 -9.99
CA LEU A 187 1.06 10.07 -11.29
C LEU A 187 -0.46 10.32 -11.20
N ALA A 188 -1.02 10.54 -10.01
CA ALA A 188 -2.46 10.76 -9.84
C ALA A 188 -3.01 11.95 -10.63
N GLY A 189 -2.24 13.04 -10.74
CA GLY A 189 -2.63 14.20 -11.55
C GLY A 189 -2.69 13.87 -13.04
N LEU A 190 -1.74 13.06 -13.53
CA LEU A 190 -1.74 12.55 -14.91
C LEU A 190 -2.91 11.59 -15.15
N ALA A 191 -3.21 10.71 -14.19
CA ALA A 191 -4.35 9.79 -14.27
C ALA A 191 -5.68 10.52 -14.45
N ALA A 192 -5.89 11.62 -13.73
CA ALA A 192 -7.10 12.42 -13.85
C ALA A 192 -7.23 13.07 -15.25
N ILE A 193 -6.13 13.55 -15.83
CA ILE A 193 -6.12 14.05 -17.21
C ILE A 193 -6.40 12.92 -18.21
N LEU A 194 -5.82 11.74 -18.02
CA LEU A 194 -6.05 10.60 -18.90
C LEU A 194 -7.51 10.15 -18.93
N ILE A 195 -8.20 10.21 -17.78
CA ILE A 195 -9.65 9.97 -17.70
C ILE A 195 -10.43 11.06 -18.44
N ALA A 196 -10.03 12.32 -18.32
CA ALA A 196 -10.72 13.42 -18.99
C ALA A 196 -10.50 13.47 -20.52
N VAL A 197 -9.49 12.76 -21.05
CA VAL A 197 -9.09 12.81 -22.47
C VAL A 197 -9.71 11.69 -23.32
N GLU A 198 -10.60 10.85 -22.76
CA GLU A 198 -11.39 9.80 -23.43
C GLU A 198 -10.62 8.63 -24.09
N ARG A 199 -9.45 8.90 -24.70
CA ARG A 199 -8.63 7.87 -25.38
C ARG A 199 -7.87 6.94 -24.45
N LEU A 200 -7.65 7.32 -23.19
CA LEU A 200 -6.82 6.58 -22.23
C LEU A 200 -7.53 6.40 -20.87
N GLU A 201 -8.86 6.40 -20.88
CA GLU A 201 -9.70 6.31 -19.69
C GLU A 201 -9.38 5.11 -18.82
N LEU A 202 -9.18 3.95 -19.44
CA LEU A 202 -8.98 2.70 -18.72
C LEU A 202 -7.65 2.70 -17.96
N LEU A 203 -6.59 3.28 -18.56
CA LEU A 203 -5.30 3.43 -17.90
C LEU A 203 -5.38 4.45 -16.75
N GLY A 204 -6.06 5.57 -16.96
CA GLY A 204 -6.27 6.59 -15.93
C GLY A 204 -7.12 6.06 -14.76
N ALA A 205 -8.18 5.30 -15.06
CA ALA A 205 -9.06 4.66 -14.07
C ALA A 205 -8.30 3.65 -13.21
N VAL A 206 -7.42 2.84 -13.81
CA VAL A 206 -6.57 1.91 -13.07
C VAL A 206 -5.65 2.66 -12.10
N ILE A 207 -4.92 3.68 -12.57
CA ILE A 207 -3.99 4.44 -11.71
C ILE A 207 -4.75 5.15 -10.57
N ALA A 208 -5.92 5.72 -10.87
CA ALA A 208 -6.80 6.33 -9.88
C ALA A 208 -7.27 5.31 -8.83
N ALA A 209 -7.73 4.14 -9.26
CA ALA A 209 -8.17 3.07 -8.37
C ALA A 209 -7.04 2.57 -7.45
N PHE A 210 -5.82 2.44 -7.98
CA PHE A 210 -4.64 2.10 -7.17
C PHE A 210 -4.38 3.16 -6.09
N ASN A 211 -4.49 4.44 -6.42
CA ASN A 211 -4.30 5.52 -5.45
C ASN A 211 -5.38 5.56 -4.36
N MET A 212 -6.60 5.09 -4.66
CA MET A 212 -7.67 4.96 -3.66
C MET A 212 -7.46 3.80 -2.69
N ALA A 213 -7.13 2.62 -3.20
CA ALA A 213 -7.19 1.38 -2.42
C ALA A 213 -5.83 0.96 -1.82
N MET A 214 -4.73 1.20 -2.53
CA MET A 214 -3.42 0.66 -2.18
C MET A 214 -2.82 1.29 -0.92
N PRO A 215 -2.85 2.63 -0.71
CA PRO A 215 -2.31 3.23 0.50
C PRO A 215 -2.95 2.72 1.80
N PRO A 216 -4.30 2.71 1.96
CA PRO A 216 -4.90 2.21 3.20
C PRO A 216 -4.74 0.69 3.36
N ALA A 217 -4.78 -0.09 2.28
CA ALA A 217 -4.58 -1.55 2.36
C ALA A 217 -3.17 -1.92 2.84
N LEU A 218 -2.14 -1.25 2.32
CA LEU A 218 -0.74 -1.47 2.73
C LEU A 218 -0.44 -0.90 4.12
N ALA A 219 -1.13 0.18 4.54
CA ALA A 219 -1.05 0.69 5.91
C ALA A 219 -1.64 -0.31 6.92
N ALA A 220 -2.85 -0.82 6.64
CA ALA A 220 -3.48 -1.84 7.49
C ALA A 220 -2.67 -3.13 7.57
N TYR A 221 -2.12 -3.59 6.43
CA TYR A 221 -1.25 -4.77 6.41
C TYR A 221 0.06 -4.53 7.20
N ALA A 222 0.65 -3.34 7.13
CA ALA A 222 1.83 -3.00 7.92
C ALA A 222 1.54 -2.99 9.43
N ASP A 223 0.40 -2.44 9.84
CA ASP A 223 -0.03 -2.42 11.25
C ASP A 223 -0.25 -3.85 11.78
N TYR A 224 -0.87 -4.72 10.97
CA TYR A 224 -0.99 -6.15 11.31
C TYR A 224 0.38 -6.84 11.46
N VAL A 225 1.26 -6.68 10.47
CA VAL A 225 2.59 -7.34 10.45
C VAL A 225 3.48 -6.84 11.60
N ARG A 226 3.31 -5.59 12.02
CA ARG A 226 4.04 -5.01 13.16
C ARG A 226 3.80 -5.81 14.45
N GLU A 227 2.56 -6.21 14.71
CA GLU A 227 2.17 -6.95 15.92
C GLU A 227 2.59 -8.42 15.89
N VAL A 228 2.88 -8.99 14.72
CA VAL A 228 3.35 -10.39 14.63
C VAL A 228 4.78 -10.50 15.19
N GLU A 229 4.93 -11.13 16.35
CA GLU A 229 6.25 -11.36 16.96
C GLU A 229 7.12 -12.29 16.09
N VAL A 230 8.35 -11.85 15.83
CA VAL A 230 9.37 -12.67 15.16
C VAL A 230 10.27 -13.24 16.25
N THR A 231 10.20 -14.54 16.46
CA THR A 231 10.99 -15.23 17.48
C THR A 231 12.49 -15.07 17.18
N SER A 232 13.23 -14.42 18.08
CA SER A 232 14.69 -14.44 18.05
C SER A 232 15.20 -15.74 18.66
N PHE A 233 16.08 -16.45 17.95
CA PHE A 233 16.66 -17.69 18.45
C PHE A 233 17.99 -17.41 19.15
N GLY A 234 18.12 -17.81 20.41
CA GLY A 234 19.41 -17.89 21.11
C GLY A 234 20.07 -19.24 20.89
N TYR A 235 21.37 -19.35 21.20
CA TYR A 235 22.03 -20.64 21.31
C TYR A 235 21.89 -21.17 22.76
N PRO A 236 21.43 -22.41 22.99
CA PRO A 236 21.02 -23.42 22.02
C PRO A 236 19.61 -23.21 21.45
N VAL A 237 19.42 -23.55 20.17
CA VAL A 237 18.11 -23.47 19.49
C VAL A 237 17.22 -24.63 19.96
N LEU A 238 16.11 -24.30 20.62
CA LEU A 238 15.16 -25.29 21.14
C LEU A 238 14.11 -25.67 20.09
N TYR A 239 13.84 -26.97 19.95
CA TYR A 239 12.82 -27.53 19.04
C TYR A 239 11.46 -26.83 19.15
N GLY A 240 10.93 -26.70 20.37
CA GLY A 240 9.62 -26.09 20.61
C GLY A 240 9.55 -24.60 20.23
N ALA A 241 10.67 -23.88 20.34
CA ALA A 241 10.74 -22.48 19.93
C ALA A 241 10.64 -22.32 18.41
N VAL A 242 11.28 -23.22 17.64
CA VAL A 242 11.22 -23.19 16.17
C VAL A 242 9.82 -23.55 15.68
N LEU A 243 9.18 -24.55 16.30
CA LEU A 243 7.83 -24.99 15.95
C LEU A 243 6.79 -23.90 16.22
N ASN A 244 6.90 -23.20 17.36
CA ASN A 244 6.03 -22.06 17.69
C ASN A 244 6.26 -20.86 16.76
N ALA A 245 7.42 -20.75 16.11
CA ALA A 245 7.72 -19.67 15.17
C ALA A 245 7.20 -19.92 13.73
N VAL A 246 6.76 -21.14 13.41
CA VAL A 246 6.19 -21.46 12.08
C VAL A 246 4.86 -20.75 11.85
N VAL A 247 3.98 -20.79 12.85
CA VAL A 247 2.63 -20.21 12.79
C VAL A 247 2.63 -18.70 12.51
N PRO A 248 3.38 -17.86 13.26
CA PRO A 248 3.42 -16.41 12.97
C PRO A 248 4.00 -16.11 11.59
N ALA A 249 4.99 -16.87 11.11
CA ALA A 249 5.54 -16.71 9.76
C ALA A 249 4.50 -17.04 8.67
N ALA A 250 3.76 -18.14 8.83
CA ALA A 250 2.70 -18.51 7.90
C ALA A 250 1.55 -17.48 7.89
N ASN A 251 1.20 -16.92 9.05
CA ASN A 251 0.17 -15.90 9.18
C ASN A 251 0.50 -14.62 8.42
N ILE A 252 1.77 -14.22 8.35
CA ILE A 252 2.20 -13.06 7.54
C ILE A 252 1.93 -13.30 6.06
N ALA A 253 2.34 -14.46 5.54
CA ALA A 253 2.13 -14.80 4.13
C ALA A 253 0.63 -14.90 3.77
N ALA A 254 -0.19 -15.47 4.66
CA ALA A 254 -1.63 -15.55 4.49
C ALA A 254 -2.29 -14.16 4.53
N ALA A 255 -1.89 -13.31 5.48
CA ALA A 255 -2.39 -11.93 5.59
C ALA A 255 -2.00 -11.10 4.36
N ALA A 256 -0.81 -11.30 3.80
CA ALA A 256 -0.40 -10.64 2.55
C ALA A 256 -1.32 -11.04 1.39
N ALA A 257 -1.59 -12.33 1.23
CA ALA A 257 -2.47 -12.82 0.17
C ALA A 257 -3.89 -12.21 0.30
N LEU A 258 -4.42 -12.13 1.52
CA LEU A 258 -5.70 -11.47 1.79
C LEU A 258 -5.67 -9.97 1.47
N ALA A 259 -4.63 -9.26 1.91
CA ALA A 259 -4.47 -7.84 1.66
C ALA A 259 -4.39 -7.53 0.16
N PHE A 260 -3.57 -8.28 -0.59
CA PHE A 260 -3.43 -8.08 -2.04
C PHE A 260 -4.65 -8.50 -2.84
N THR A 261 -5.34 -9.58 -2.45
CA THR A 261 -6.57 -10.00 -3.13
C THR A 261 -7.71 -9.02 -2.90
N MET A 262 -7.87 -8.51 -1.67
CA MET A 262 -8.85 -7.46 -1.37
C MET A 262 -8.51 -6.15 -2.09
N ALA A 263 -7.25 -5.71 -2.05
CA ALA A 263 -6.81 -4.54 -2.79
C ALA A 263 -7.02 -4.71 -4.30
N GLY A 264 -6.75 -5.89 -4.85
CA GLY A 264 -7.01 -6.24 -6.25
C GLY A 264 -8.50 -6.22 -6.61
N ALA A 265 -9.36 -6.75 -5.74
CA ALA A 265 -10.81 -6.75 -5.95
C ALA A 265 -11.39 -5.33 -5.91
N VAL A 266 -10.96 -4.52 -4.93
CA VAL A 266 -11.40 -3.13 -4.79
C VAL A 266 -10.89 -2.28 -5.96
N THR A 267 -9.63 -2.43 -6.35
CA THR A 267 -9.10 -1.72 -7.52
C THR A 267 -9.84 -2.08 -8.80
N ALA A 268 -10.17 -3.35 -9.02
CA ALA A 268 -10.97 -3.78 -10.17
C ALA A 268 -12.38 -3.18 -10.16
N ALA A 269 -13.05 -3.19 -9.00
CA ALA A 269 -14.38 -2.62 -8.85
C ALA A 269 -14.41 -1.10 -9.08
N ILE A 270 -13.43 -0.36 -8.52
CA ILE A 270 -13.31 1.09 -8.72
C ILE A 270 -12.96 1.39 -10.18
N THR A 271 -12.03 0.64 -10.78
CA THR A 271 -11.67 0.81 -12.20
C THR A 271 -12.91 0.66 -13.07
N TYR A 272 -13.71 -0.40 -12.87
CA TYR A 272 -14.96 -0.60 -13.59
C TYR A 272 -15.93 0.59 -13.38
N ALA A 273 -16.12 1.04 -12.14
CA ALA A 273 -16.99 2.17 -11.84
C ALA A 273 -16.51 3.46 -12.53
N MET A 274 -15.21 3.72 -12.55
CA MET A 274 -14.62 4.92 -13.17
C MET A 274 -14.72 4.87 -14.71
N THR A 275 -14.61 3.69 -15.33
CA THR A 275 -14.84 3.56 -16.79
C THR A 275 -16.29 3.83 -17.20
N LYS A 276 -17.24 3.81 -16.26
CA LYS A 276 -18.66 4.14 -16.51
C LYS A 276 -19.00 5.62 -16.34
N ILE A 277 -18.07 6.44 -15.83
CA ILE A 277 -18.27 7.88 -15.65
C ILE A 277 -18.34 8.61 -17.00
N PRO A 278 -17.44 8.37 -17.97
CA PRO A 278 -17.47 9.04 -19.27
C PRO A 278 -18.70 8.68 -20.11
N GLU A 279 -19.14 7.41 -20.06
CA GLU A 279 -20.38 6.94 -20.71
C GLU A 279 -21.64 7.70 -20.26
N ARG A 280 -21.60 8.35 -19.08
CA ARG A 280 -22.73 9.12 -18.53
C ARG A 280 -22.54 10.63 -18.61
N ILE A 281 -21.33 11.09 -18.91
CA ILE A 281 -20.98 12.51 -19.06
C ILE A 281 -20.87 12.88 -20.55
N SER A 282 -20.91 11.92 -21.49
CA SER A 282 -20.90 12.20 -22.92
C SER A 282 -22.04 13.14 -23.29
N VAL A 283 -21.68 14.40 -23.49
CA VAL A 283 -22.52 15.40 -24.12
C VAL A 283 -22.41 15.14 -25.61
N GLU A 284 -23.18 14.16 -26.10
CA GLU A 284 -23.73 14.26 -27.45
C GLU A 284 -24.89 15.27 -27.45
#